data_AF-H6RF21-F1
#
_entry.id   AF-H6RF21-F1
#
_cell.length_a   1.000
_cell.length_b   1.000
_cell.length_c   1.000
_cell.angle_alpha   90.00
_cell.angle_beta   90.00
_cell.angle_gamma   90.00
#
_symmetry.space_group_name_H-M   'P 1'
#
loop_
_entity.id
_entity.type
_entity.pdbx_description
1 polymer ?
#
loop_
_entity_poly.entity_id
_entity_poly.type
_entity_poly.pdbx_seq_one_letter_code
_entity_poly.pdbx_strand_id
1 'polypeptide(L)'
;MRAAQGVSSQLGLDKVQSQAILEAALPWDACLAHWNDILDSLEAAPMSESELLQALGPVRTALGECRASRSKDIRAALDSSARVAFDALASPERPRVLHFGVHNRLDCNVCKTPQPPTP
;
A
#
# COMPACT_ATOMS: atom_id res chain seq x y z
N MET A 1 -3.80 7.90 -10.01
CA MET A 1 -2.66 8.14 -10.91
C MET A 1 -1.31 8.37 -10.20
N ARG A 2 -1.26 8.96 -8.99
CA ARG A 2 0.04 9.23 -8.30
C ARG A 2 0.92 7.99 -8.06
N ALA A 3 0.32 6.82 -7.82
CA ALA A 3 1.09 5.61 -7.51
C ALA A 3 1.90 5.11 -8.72
N ALA A 4 1.27 4.96 -9.89
CA ALA A 4 1.96 4.55 -11.12
C ALA A 4 3.04 5.57 -11.54
N GLN A 5 2.77 6.87 -11.40
CA GLN A 5 3.78 7.91 -11.63
C GLN A 5 4.94 7.83 -10.63
N GLY A 6 4.66 7.57 -9.35
CA GLY A 6 5.69 7.35 -8.34
C GLY A 6 6.60 6.19 -8.69
N VAL A 7 6.02 5.05 -9.08
CA VAL A 7 6.76 3.85 -9.53
C VAL A 7 7.59 4.16 -10.78
N SER A 8 6.99 4.78 -11.79
CA SER A 8 7.71 5.20 -13.01
C SER A 8 8.93 6.06 -12.68
N SER A 9 8.75 7.08 -11.83
CA SER A 9 9.85 7.98 -11.45
C SER A 9 10.95 7.30 -10.64
N GLN A 10 10.59 6.43 -9.69
CA GLN A 10 11.56 5.76 -8.81
C GLN A 10 12.35 4.67 -9.53
N LEU A 11 11.75 4.01 -10.51
CA LEU A 11 12.39 2.96 -11.29
C LEU A 11 13.05 3.48 -12.58
N GLY A 12 12.91 4.78 -12.89
CA GLY A 12 13.48 5.37 -14.09
C GLY A 12 12.94 4.76 -15.39
N LEU A 13 11.65 4.38 -15.40
CA LEU A 13 11.04 3.67 -16.52
C LEU A 13 10.94 4.55 -17.76
N ASP A 14 11.07 3.94 -18.94
CA ASP A 14 10.82 4.64 -20.19
C ASP A 14 9.33 4.96 -20.37
N LYS A 15 9.01 5.70 -21.44
CA LYS A 15 7.63 6.14 -21.72
C LYS A 15 6.68 4.97 -21.98
N VAL A 16 7.15 3.91 -22.63
CA VAL A 16 6.32 2.73 -22.98
C VAL A 16 5.99 1.95 -21.72
N GLN A 17 7.00 1.66 -20.90
CA GLN A 17 6.85 0.99 -19.61
C GLN A 17 5.97 1.80 -18.65
N SER A 18 6.18 3.12 -18.60
CA SER A 18 5.38 4.04 -17.78
C SER A 18 3.90 4.04 -18.18
N GLN A 19 3.61 3.98 -19.49
CA GLN A 19 2.24 3.88 -19.99
C GLN A 19 1.61 2.54 -19.62
N ALA A 20 2.33 1.43 -19.77
CA ALA A 20 1.83 0.09 -19.45
C ALA A 20 1.42 -0.04 -17.98
N ILE A 21 2.25 0.46 -17.04
CA ILE A 21 1.90 0.42 -15.62
C ILE A 21 0.77 1.38 -15.26
N LEU A 22 0.62 2.49 -15.99
CA LEU A 22 -0.50 3.41 -15.80
C LEU A 22 -1.81 2.71 -16.18
N GLU A 23 -1.84 2.08 -17.35
CA GLU A 23 -3.02 1.33 -17.84
C GLU A 23 -3.39 0.19 -16.88
N ALA A 24 -2.40 -0.55 -16.38
CA ALA A 24 -2.61 -1.59 -15.38
C ALA A 24 -3.19 -1.04 -14.06
N ALA A 25 -2.86 0.20 -13.69
CA ALA A 25 -3.33 0.82 -12.45
C ALA A 25 -4.73 1.46 -12.56
N LEU A 26 -5.18 1.82 -13.77
CA LEU A 26 -6.39 2.61 -13.99
C LEU A 26 -7.67 2.03 -13.35
N PRO A 27 -8.01 0.74 -13.54
CA PRO A 27 -9.23 0.17 -12.95
C PRO A 27 -9.24 0.27 -11.43
N TRP A 28 -8.07 0.10 -10.82
CA TRP A 28 -7.92 0.13 -9.38
C TRP A 28 -7.89 1.54 -8.82
N ASP A 29 -7.39 2.51 -9.57
CA ASP A 29 -7.52 3.92 -9.21
C ASP A 29 -9.00 4.36 -9.19
N ALA A 30 -9.81 3.86 -10.13
CA ALA A 30 -11.26 4.08 -10.10
C ALA A 30 -11.93 3.39 -8.90
N CYS A 31 -11.54 2.14 -8.61
CA CYS A 31 -12.01 1.46 -7.39
C CYS A 31 -11.67 2.26 -6.11
N LEU A 32 -10.44 2.74 -6.01
CA LEU A 32 -10.01 3.50 -4.84
C LEU A 32 -10.75 4.83 -4.72
N ALA A 33 -10.99 5.53 -5.82
CA ALA A 33 -11.81 6.75 -5.82
C ALA A 33 -13.21 6.46 -5.28
N HIS A 34 -13.88 5.44 -5.83
CA HIS A 34 -15.21 5.03 -5.40
C HIS A 34 -15.30 4.76 -3.89
N TRP A 35 -14.38 3.96 -3.33
CA TRP A 35 -14.43 3.64 -1.91
C TRP A 35 -13.98 4.79 -1.00
N ASN A 36 -13.11 5.70 -1.47
CA ASN A 36 -12.80 6.92 -0.72
C ASN A 36 -14.01 7.85 -0.68
N ASP A 37 -14.77 7.99 -1.76
CA ASP A 37 -16.00 8.80 -1.75
C ASP A 37 -17.03 8.25 -0.75
N ILE A 38 -17.14 6.92 -0.64
CA ILE A 38 -17.98 6.26 0.37
C ILE A 38 -17.44 6.50 1.78
N LEU A 39 -16.13 6.39 1.97
CA LEU A 39 -15.47 6.68 3.25
C LEU A 39 -15.80 8.10 3.73
N ASP A 40 -15.58 9.09 2.86
CA ASP A 40 -15.86 10.50 3.15
C ASP A 40 -17.35 10.72 3.46
N SER A 41 -18.25 10.05 2.73
CA SER A 41 -19.69 10.11 2.96
C SER A 41 -20.10 9.52 4.32
N LEU A 42 -19.48 8.41 4.73
CA LEU A 42 -19.73 7.79 6.04
C LEU A 42 -19.22 8.67 7.19
N GLU A 43 -18.02 9.24 7.04
CA GLU A 43 -17.43 10.12 8.05
C GLU A 43 -18.23 11.42 8.24
N ALA A 44 -18.93 11.90 7.20
CA ALA A 44 -19.79 13.08 7.26
C ALA A 44 -21.24 12.78 7.72
N ALA A 45 -21.63 11.52 7.82
CA ALA A 45 -23.01 11.15 8.12
C ALA A 45 -23.37 11.36 9.60
N PRO A 46 -24.62 11.77 9.91
CA PRO A 46 -25.08 11.94 11.29
C PRO A 46 -25.40 10.57 11.92
N MET A 47 -24.36 9.83 12.30
CA MET A 47 -24.45 8.53 12.97
C MET A 47 -23.56 8.48 14.22
N SER A 48 -23.81 7.52 15.10
CA SER A 48 -22.94 7.29 16.26
C SER A 48 -21.58 6.73 15.84
N GLU A 49 -20.57 6.91 16.68
CA GLU A 49 -19.23 6.37 16.44
C GLU A 49 -19.23 4.83 16.29
N SER A 50 -20.06 4.13 17.07
CA SER A 50 -20.20 2.67 16.97
C SER A 50 -20.76 2.24 15.62
N GLU A 51 -21.76 2.95 15.12
CA GLU A 51 -22.36 2.67 13.80
C GLU A 51 -21.36 2.98 12.68
N LEU A 52 -20.62 4.08 12.80
CA LEU A 52 -19.56 4.44 11.87
C LEU A 52 -18.49 3.36 11.82
N LEU A 53 -17.96 2.91 12.96
CA LEU A 53 -16.93 1.86 13.00
C LEU A 53 -17.40 0.55 12.36
N GLN A 54 -18.67 0.19 12.57
CA GLN A 54 -19.27 -0.99 11.94
C GLN A 54 -19.39 -0.83 10.42
N ALA A 55 -19.79 0.35 9.94
CA ALA A 55 -19.91 0.65 8.51
C ALA A 55 -18.53 0.77 7.81
N LEU A 56 -17.50 1.24 8.51
CA LEU A 56 -16.15 1.40 7.97
C LEU A 56 -15.42 0.08 7.74
N GLY A 57 -15.79 -1.00 8.44
CA GLY A 57 -15.13 -2.31 8.31
C GLY A 57 -15.07 -2.81 6.86
N PRO A 58 -16.21 -2.98 6.17
CA PRO A 58 -16.25 -3.39 4.76
C PRO A 58 -15.50 -2.44 3.82
N VAL A 59 -15.64 -1.12 4.02
CA VAL A 59 -14.98 -0.11 3.18
C VAL A 59 -13.46 -0.21 3.28
N ARG A 60 -12.92 -0.40 4.50
CA ARG A 60 -11.48 -0.58 4.72
C ARG A 60 -10.95 -1.86 4.09
N THR A 61 -11.71 -2.95 4.16
CA THR A 61 -11.36 -4.21 3.47
C THR A 61 -11.28 -4.00 1.96
N ALA A 62 -12.30 -3.39 1.36
CA ALA A 62 -12.35 -3.15 -0.08
C ALA A 62 -11.23 -2.19 -0.55
N LEU A 63 -10.93 -1.14 0.21
CA LEU A 63 -9.78 -0.26 -0.04
C LEU A 63 -8.46 -1.04 0.01
N GLY A 64 -8.30 -1.96 0.96
CA GLY A 64 -7.14 -2.84 1.07
C GLY A 64 -6.98 -3.72 -0.17
N GLU A 65 -8.06 -4.37 -0.58
CA GLU A 65 -8.09 -5.23 -1.78
C GLU A 65 -7.74 -4.46 -3.05
N CYS A 66 -8.31 -3.27 -3.26
CA CYS A 66 -8.00 -2.47 -4.44
C CYS A 66 -6.55 -1.96 -4.45
N ARG A 67 -5.94 -1.67 -3.29
CA ARG A 67 -4.50 -1.37 -3.20
C ARG A 67 -3.65 -2.59 -3.55
N ALA A 68 -4.01 -3.77 -3.02
CA ALA A 68 -3.29 -5.01 -3.27
C ALA A 68 -3.35 -5.41 -4.76
N SER A 69 -4.54 -5.39 -5.35
CA SER A 69 -4.75 -5.68 -6.77
C SER A 69 -4.02 -4.69 -7.66
N ARG A 70 -4.05 -3.38 -7.35
CA ARG A 70 -3.25 -2.38 -8.08
C ARG A 70 -1.76 -2.71 -8.06
N SER A 71 -1.23 -3.05 -6.89
CA SER A 71 0.19 -3.40 -6.75
C SER A 71 0.55 -4.65 -7.57
N LYS A 72 -0.30 -5.67 -7.53
CA LYS A 72 -0.16 -6.91 -8.29
C LYS A 72 -0.14 -6.65 -9.80
N ASP A 73 -1.06 -5.83 -10.31
CA ASP A 73 -1.19 -5.60 -11.74
C ASP A 73 -0.09 -4.66 -12.27
N ILE A 74 0.30 -3.64 -11.50
CA ILE A 74 1.50 -2.83 -11.80
C ILE A 74 2.72 -3.76 -11.90
N ARG A 75 2.91 -4.64 -10.92
CA ARG A 75 4.03 -5.61 -10.94
C ARG A 75 4.01 -6.52 -12.16
N ALA A 76 2.83 -7.00 -12.56
CA ALA A 76 2.68 -7.86 -13.73
C ALA A 76 3.05 -7.13 -15.04
N ALA A 77 2.76 -5.83 -15.14
CA ALA A 77 3.09 -5.01 -16.30
C ALA A 77 4.58 -4.62 -16.41
N LEU A 78 5.36 -4.77 -15.33
CA LEU A 78 6.81 -4.51 -15.34
C LEU A 78 7.59 -5.67 -15.98
N ASP A 79 8.76 -5.36 -16.54
CA ASP A 79 9.74 -6.35 -16.97
C ASP A 79 10.45 -7.04 -15.79
N SER A 80 11.23 -8.09 -16.06
CA SER A 80 11.88 -8.88 -15.01
C SER A 80 12.84 -8.06 -14.14
N SER A 81 13.58 -7.12 -14.72
CA SER A 81 14.50 -6.24 -13.98
C SER A 81 13.76 -5.26 -13.08
N ALA A 82 12.75 -4.58 -13.60
CA ALA A 82 11.97 -3.58 -12.90
C ALA A 82 11.07 -4.21 -11.82
N ARG A 83 10.63 -5.47 -12.00
CA ARG A 83 9.92 -6.24 -10.95
C ARG A 83 10.76 -6.39 -9.68
N VAL A 84 12.05 -6.70 -9.79
CA VAL A 84 12.93 -6.85 -8.61
C VAL A 84 13.05 -5.53 -7.87
N ALA A 85 13.28 -4.44 -8.60
CA ALA A 85 13.37 -3.11 -8.02
C ALA A 85 12.03 -2.68 -7.40
N PHE A 86 10.90 -2.99 -8.03
CA PHE A 86 9.56 -2.73 -7.50
C PHE A 86 9.29 -3.47 -6.18
N ASP A 87 9.71 -4.74 -6.05
CA ASP A 87 9.56 -5.46 -4.77
C ASP A 87 10.37 -4.81 -3.64
N ALA A 88 11.56 -4.31 -3.96
CA ALA A 88 12.37 -3.58 -2.99
C ALA A 88 11.68 -2.28 -2.53
N LEU A 89 10.90 -1.62 -3.40
CA LEU A 89 10.08 -0.47 -3.00
C LEU A 89 8.94 -0.87 -2.04
N ALA A 90 8.38 -2.07 -2.20
CA ALA A 90 7.32 -2.59 -1.33
C ALA A 90 7.84 -3.08 0.04
N SER A 91 9.14 -3.35 0.16
CA SER A 91 9.80 -3.74 1.40
C SER A 91 11.08 -2.91 1.61
N PRO A 92 10.94 -1.60 1.87
CA PRO A 92 12.11 -0.76 2.12
C PRO A 92 12.84 -1.31 3.36
N GLU A 93 14.17 -1.28 3.34
CA GLU A 93 14.96 -1.60 4.53
C GLU A 93 14.42 -0.82 5.72
N ARG A 94 14.09 -1.52 6.81
CA ARG A 94 13.54 -0.87 8.00
C ARG A 94 14.51 0.23 8.41
N PRO A 95 14.05 1.49 8.53
CA PRO A 95 14.93 2.55 9.00
C PRO A 95 15.50 2.14 10.34
N ARG A 96 16.80 2.39 10.56
CA ARG A 96 17.44 2.14 11.86
C ARG A 96 16.89 3.14 12.86
N VAL A 97 15.73 2.83 13.45
CA VAL A 97 15.09 3.69 14.44
C VAL A 97 15.94 3.66 15.71
N LEU A 98 16.49 4.82 16.08
CA LEU A 98 17.05 5.00 17.42
C LEU A 98 15.89 5.00 18.41
N HIS A 99 15.87 4.01 19.31
CA HIS A 99 14.88 3.92 20.37
C HIS A 99 15.13 5.01 21.41
N PHE A 100 14.34 6.09 21.40
CA PHE A 100 14.33 7.08 22.48
C PHE A 100 13.25 6.73 23.51
N GLY A 101 13.63 6.63 24.79
CA GLY A 101 12.74 6.29 25.92
C GLY A 101 12.86 4.86 26.45
N VAL A 102 12.63 4.67 27.76
CA VAL A 102 12.66 3.37 28.44
C VAL A 102 11.34 2.64 28.18
N HIS A 103 11.40 1.48 27.53
CA HIS A 103 10.25 0.60 27.28
C HIS A 103 10.68 -0.87 27.27
N ASN A 104 9.72 -1.78 27.40
CA ASN A 104 9.99 -3.22 27.33
C ASN A 104 10.32 -3.62 25.88
N ARG A 105 11.58 -3.99 25.63
CA ARG A 105 12.06 -4.38 24.30
C ARG A 105 11.44 -5.69 23.80
N LEU A 106 10.99 -6.56 24.70
CA LEU A 106 10.38 -7.85 24.34
C LEU A 106 8.99 -7.70 23.70
N ASP A 107 8.26 -6.63 24.04
CA ASP A 107 6.90 -6.38 23.54
C ASP A 107 6.89 -5.43 22.34
N CYS A 108 8.01 -4.77 22.05
CA CYS A 108 8.09 -3.77 21.00
C CYS A 108 8.21 -4.41 19.62
N ASN A 109 7.20 -4.19 18.77
CA ASN A 109 7.16 -4.67 17.38
C ASN A 109 8.30 -4.13 16.49
N VAL A 110 8.98 -3.07 16.95
CA VAL A 110 10.17 -2.50 16.30
C VAL A 110 11.45 -3.20 16.78
N CYS A 111 11.56 -3.53 18.08
CA CYS A 111 12.73 -4.21 18.65
C CYS A 111 12.81 -5.70 18.33
N LYS A 112 11.67 -6.34 18.02
CA LYS A 112 11.64 -7.76 17.67
C LYS A 112 12.43 -7.99 16.38
N THR A 113 13.64 -8.56 16.51
CA THR A 113 14.41 -9.05 15.36
C THR A 113 13.69 -10.24 14.75
N PRO A 114 13.60 -10.34 13.41
CA PRO A 114 13.12 -11.55 12.77
C PRO A 114 13.98 -12.74 13.21
N GLN A 115 13.35 -13.84 13.63
CA GLN A 115 14.09 -15.07 13.86
C GLN A 115 14.60 -15.59 12.51
N PRO A 116 15.89 -16.00 12.41
CA PRO A 116 16.35 -16.69 11.22
C PRO A 116 15.53 -17.97 11.03
N PRO A 117 15.28 -18.39 9.78
CA PRO A 117 14.57 -19.64 9.54
C PRO A 117 15.31 -20.78 10.21
N THR A 118 14.58 -21.56 11.01
CA THR A 118 15.08 -22.80 11.60
C THR A 118 15.46 -23.77 10.47
N PRO A 119 16.62 -24.43 10.54
CA PRO A 119 17.10 -25.35 9.50
C PRO A 119 16.20 -26.58 9.32
#